data_AF-A0A9P5R5B1-F1
#
_entry.id   AF-A0A9P5R5B1-F1
#
_cell.length_a   1.000
_cell.length_b   1.000
_cell.length_c   1.000
_cell.angle_alpha   90.00
_cell.angle_beta   90.00
_cell.angle_gamma   90.00
#
_symmetry.space_group_name_H-M   'P 1'
#
loop_
_entity.id
_entity.type
_entity.pdbx_description
1 polymer ?
#
loop_
_entity_poly.entity_id
_entity_poly.type
_entity_poly.pdbx_seq_one_letter_code
_entity_poly.pdbx_strand_id
1 'polypeptide(L)'
;LSVIPVRRGYWGSILNEPHTVPCKVTGKCGSAVTRLVPAPRGTGIVAAPVPKKLLQLAGVTDCYTQAFGSTRTLGNFVKATFAAIGNTYSYLTPDLWAETQFTMSPYQQYTDFLAKPQEKRRA
;
A
#
# COMPACT_ATOMS: atom_id res chain seq x y z
N LEU A 1 3.30 -2.27 -14.61
CA LEU A 1 4.31 -2.90 -13.72
C LEU A 1 4.30 -2.36 -12.28
N SER A 2 3.76 -1.17 -11.99
CA SER A 2 3.81 -0.54 -10.66
C SER A 2 2.67 -0.95 -9.71
N VAL A 3 2.45 -2.26 -9.51
CA VAL A 3 1.50 -2.75 -8.49
C VAL A 3 2.26 -2.89 -7.16
N ILE A 4 1.67 -2.42 -6.07
CA ILE A 4 2.28 -2.45 -4.73
C ILE A 4 1.35 -3.17 -3.74
N PRO A 5 1.90 -3.92 -2.77
CA PRO A 5 1.10 -4.44 -1.67
C PRO A 5 0.66 -3.30 -0.76
N VAL A 6 -0.56 -3.40 -0.23
CA VAL A 6 -1.13 -2.42 0.69
C VAL A 6 -1.42 -3.12 2.01
N ARG A 7 -0.74 -2.68 3.08
CA ARG A 7 -1.00 -3.21 4.42
C ARG A 7 -2.25 -2.55 4.98
N ARG A 8 -3.26 -3.35 5.30
CA ARG A 8 -4.47 -2.93 6.02
C ARG A 8 -4.39 -3.34 7.49
N GLY A 9 -5.13 -2.65 8.34
CA GLY A 9 -5.18 -2.86 9.78
C GLY A 9 -6.49 -2.42 10.40
N TYR A 10 -6.45 -2.18 11.71
CA TYR A 10 -7.59 -1.87 12.55
C TYR A 10 -7.36 -0.53 13.24
N TRP A 11 -8.44 0.22 13.48
CA TRP A 11 -8.36 1.46 14.25
C TRP A 11 -8.33 1.23 15.77
N GLY A 12 -9.08 0.23 16.24
CA GLY A 12 -9.20 -0.13 17.65
C GLY A 12 -9.17 -1.64 17.82
N SER A 13 -10.30 -2.24 18.21
CA SER A 13 -10.40 -3.70 18.38
C SER A 13 -10.18 -4.46 17.07
N ILE A 14 -9.48 -5.59 17.18
CA ILE A 14 -9.16 -6.50 16.07
C ILE A 14 -10.36 -7.42 15.85
N LEU A 15 -11.37 -6.89 15.17
CA LEU A 15 -12.62 -7.61 14.86
C LEU A 15 -12.84 -7.67 13.36
N ASN A 16 -13.22 -8.85 12.87
CA ASN A 16 -13.46 -9.14 11.45
C ASN A 16 -12.23 -8.78 10.58
N GLU A 17 -12.45 -8.42 9.32
CA GLU A 17 -11.37 -8.09 8.38
C GLU A 17 -10.72 -6.71 8.65
N PRO A 18 -9.45 -6.51 8.25
CA PRO A 18 -8.80 -5.21 8.35
C PRO A 18 -9.44 -4.21 7.38
N HIS A 19 -9.78 -3.02 7.89
CA HIS A 19 -10.66 -2.04 7.20
C HIS A 19 -9.97 -0.69 6.93
N THR A 20 -8.94 -0.36 7.70
CA THR A 20 -8.25 0.94 7.65
C THR A 20 -6.74 0.75 7.44
N VAL A 21 -5.97 1.84 7.31
CA VAL A 21 -4.50 1.81 7.39
C VAL A 21 -4.01 1.47 8.81
N PRO A 22 -2.88 0.76 8.99
CA PRO A 22 -2.40 0.30 10.31
C PRO A 22 -1.84 1.42 11.18
N CYS A 23 -1.28 2.47 10.57
CA CYS A 23 -0.70 3.61 11.25
C CYS A 23 -0.91 4.88 10.42
N LYS A 24 -0.61 6.04 11.02
CA LYS A 24 -0.65 7.32 10.29
C LYS A 24 0.53 7.38 9.34
N VAL A 25 0.28 7.31 8.04
CA VAL A 25 1.32 7.33 7.00
C VAL A 25 1.22 8.58 6.17
N THR A 26 2.36 9.07 5.70
CA THR A 26 2.45 10.26 4.87
C THR A 26 3.21 9.93 3.59
N GLY A 27 2.72 10.43 2.47
CA GLY A 27 3.38 10.37 1.18
C GLY A 27 3.53 11.77 0.59
N LYS A 28 4.60 11.99 -0.17
CA LYS A 28 4.94 13.28 -0.75
C LYS A 28 5.34 13.12 -2.22
N CYS A 29 4.92 14.05 -3.05
CA CYS A 29 5.40 14.20 -4.42
C CYS A 29 5.42 15.70 -4.79
N GLY A 30 6.61 16.25 -5.02
CA GLY A 30 6.78 17.69 -5.20
C GLY A 30 6.28 18.47 -3.97
N SER A 31 5.40 19.44 -4.19
CA SER A 31 4.75 20.21 -3.12
C SER A 31 3.51 19.53 -2.53
N ALA A 32 2.96 18.48 -3.18
CA ALA A 32 1.78 17.79 -2.69
C ALA A 32 2.16 16.75 -1.63
N VAL A 33 1.53 16.83 -0.47
CA VAL A 33 1.69 15.89 0.65
C VAL A 33 0.32 15.33 0.99
N THR A 34 0.21 14.01 1.09
CA THR A 34 -1.03 13.33 1.50
C THR A 34 -0.75 12.46 2.72
N ARG A 35 -1.52 12.67 3.77
CA ARG A 35 -1.47 11.89 5.00
C ARG A 35 -2.71 11.03 5.09
N LEU A 36 -2.52 9.73 5.30
CA LEU A 36 -3.57 8.77 5.61
C LEU A 36 -3.59 8.57 7.12
N VAL A 37 -4.78 8.66 7.70
CA VAL A 37 -5.01 8.52 9.13
C VAL A 37 -6.00 7.38 9.33
N PRO A 38 -5.72 6.44 10.27
CA PRO A 38 -6.64 5.37 10.56
C PRO A 38 -8.01 5.89 11.02
N ALA A 39 -9.09 5.28 10.56
CA ALA A 39 -10.47 5.69 10.89
C ALA A 39 -11.28 4.52 11.47
N PRO A 40 -12.23 4.79 12.39
CA PRO A 40 -13.11 3.76 12.93
C PRO A 40 -14.02 3.18 11.83
N ARG A 41 -14.54 1.97 12.06
CA ARG A 41 -15.46 1.31 11.13
C ARG A 41 -16.71 2.16 10.86
N GLY A 42 -17.11 2.21 9.59
CA GLY A 42 -18.30 2.94 9.15
C GLY A 42 -18.04 4.41 8.84
N THR A 43 -16.80 4.89 8.98
CA THR A 43 -16.41 6.24 8.57
C THR A 43 -16.47 6.38 7.04
N GLY A 44 -16.11 5.32 6.32
CA GLY A 44 -15.88 5.39 4.89
C GLY A 44 -14.59 6.16 4.54
N ILE A 45 -14.39 6.40 3.25
CA ILE A 45 -13.21 7.11 2.75
C ILE A 45 -13.50 8.61 2.71
N VAL A 46 -12.94 9.34 3.66
CA VAL A 46 -12.99 10.80 3.77
C VAL A 46 -11.78 11.38 3.04
N ALA A 47 -11.92 11.50 1.73
CA ALA A 47 -10.88 12.03 0.85
C ALA A 47 -11.44 12.76 -0.37
N ALA A 48 -10.58 13.57 -0.99
CA ALA A 48 -10.85 14.16 -2.30
C ALA A 48 -11.08 13.06 -3.36
N PRO A 49 -11.80 13.35 -4.48
CA PRO A 49 -12.22 12.33 -5.45
C PRO A 49 -11.09 11.44 -5.99
N VAL A 50 -9.90 12.02 -6.14
CA VAL A 50 -8.72 11.35 -6.72
C VAL A 50 -8.12 10.32 -5.74
N PRO A 51 -7.67 10.69 -4.52
CA PRO A 51 -7.26 9.73 -3.50
C PRO A 51 -8.36 8.74 -3.12
N LYS A 52 -9.63 9.17 -3.15
CA LYS A 52 -10.77 8.31 -2.82
C LYS A 52 -10.85 7.10 -3.73
N LYS A 53 -10.75 7.30 -5.05
CA LYS A 53 -10.70 6.19 -6.02
C LYS A 53 -9.49 5.30 -5.79
N LEU A 54 -8.34 5.88 -5.48
CA LEU A 54 -7.10 5.14 -5.27
C LEU A 54 -7.16 4.26 -4.01
N LEU A 55 -7.73 4.78 -2.91
CA LEU A 55 -7.98 4.03 -1.68
C LEU A 55 -9.03 2.93 -1.85
N GLN A 56 -10.06 3.15 -2.68
CA GLN A 56 -11.02 2.11 -3.05
C GLN A 56 -10.36 0.95 -3.80
N LEU A 57 -9.50 1.27 -4.79
CA LEU A 57 -8.73 0.26 -5.52
C LEU A 57 -7.74 -0.47 -4.62
N ALA A 58 -7.21 0.21 -3.60
CA ALA A 58 -6.35 -0.39 -2.58
C ALA A 58 -7.09 -1.26 -1.56
N GLY A 59 -8.43 -1.31 -1.60
CA GLY A 59 -9.25 -2.10 -0.69
C GLY A 59 -9.35 -1.55 0.74
N VAL A 60 -9.07 -0.26 0.93
CA VAL A 60 -9.27 0.43 2.22
C VAL A 60 -10.70 0.95 2.29
N THR A 61 -11.46 0.56 3.31
CA THR A 61 -12.86 0.96 3.45
C THR A 61 -13.02 2.24 4.27
N ASP A 62 -12.20 2.41 5.31
CA ASP A 62 -12.28 3.53 6.24
C ASP A 62 -10.94 4.24 6.32
N CYS A 63 -10.92 5.55 6.03
CA CYS A 63 -9.69 6.34 6.14
C CYS A 63 -10.01 7.84 6.19
N TYR A 64 -9.36 8.55 7.11
CA TYR A 64 -9.28 10.00 7.07
C TYR A 64 -8.06 10.42 6.27
N THR A 65 -8.22 11.42 5.42
CA THR A 65 -7.09 11.98 4.66
C THR A 65 -6.88 13.46 4.97
N GLN A 66 -5.63 13.86 5.01
CA GLN A 66 -5.23 15.27 5.07
C GLN A 66 -4.29 15.53 3.90
N ALA A 67 -4.53 16.60 3.15
CA ALA A 67 -3.69 16.99 2.03
C ALA A 67 -3.11 18.38 2.27
N PHE A 68 -1.82 18.55 1.98
CA PHE A 68 -1.10 19.82 2.06
C PHE A 68 -0.44 20.13 0.72
N GLY A 69 -0.25 21.43 0.45
CA GLY A 69 0.36 21.93 -0.79
C GLY A 69 -0.61 21.95 -1.98
N SER A 70 -0.07 21.92 -3.21
CA SER A 70 -0.87 22.07 -4.44
C SER A 70 -1.53 20.75 -4.85
N THR A 71 -2.76 20.53 -4.38
CA THR A 71 -3.60 19.37 -4.72
C THR A 71 -4.22 19.45 -6.11
N ARG A 72 -4.20 20.64 -6.74
CA ARG A 72 -4.68 20.85 -8.11
C ARG A 72 -3.82 20.15 -9.16
N THR A 73 -2.52 19.97 -8.87
CA THR A 73 -1.62 19.19 -9.74
C THR A 73 -1.88 17.70 -9.56
N LEU A 74 -2.86 17.19 -10.32
CA LEU A 74 -3.42 15.84 -10.16
C LEU A 74 -2.33 14.75 -10.14
N GLY A 75 -1.37 14.80 -11.06
CA GLY A 75 -0.30 13.80 -11.13
C GLY A 75 0.54 13.69 -9.85
N ASN A 76 0.89 14.82 -9.25
CA ASN A 76 1.64 14.84 -7.98
C ASN A 76 0.76 14.40 -6.82
N PHE A 77 -0.51 14.79 -6.83
CA PHE A 77 -1.44 14.41 -5.76
C PHE A 77 -1.72 12.90 -5.74
N VAL A 78 -1.91 12.29 -6.91
CA VAL A 78 -2.01 10.83 -7.07
C VAL A 78 -0.75 10.14 -6.59
N LYS A 79 0.43 10.60 -7.06
CA LYS A 79 1.72 10.02 -6.68
C LYS A 79 1.99 10.12 -5.18
N ALA A 80 1.63 11.25 -4.55
CA ALA A 80 1.75 11.43 -3.11
C ALA A 80 0.85 10.44 -2.34
N THR A 81 -0.39 10.23 -2.81
CA THR A 81 -1.30 9.24 -2.21
C THR A 81 -0.77 7.81 -2.41
N PHE A 82 -0.30 7.49 -3.62
CA PHE A 82 0.27 6.18 -3.94
C PHE A 82 1.51 5.87 -3.07
N ALA A 83 2.38 6.86 -2.87
CA ALA A 83 3.52 6.75 -1.97
C ALA A 83 3.08 6.55 -0.51
N ALA A 84 2.04 7.25 -0.05
CA ALA A 84 1.51 7.07 1.30
C ALA A 84 1.00 5.64 1.53
N ILE A 85 0.33 5.07 0.53
CA ILE A 85 -0.15 3.68 0.56
C ILE A 85 1.02 2.69 0.57
N GLY A 86 2.05 2.88 -0.26
CA GLY A 86 3.24 2.03 -0.24
C GLY A 86 3.97 2.05 1.11
N ASN A 87 3.98 3.21 1.76
CA ASN A 87 4.59 3.39 3.07
C ASN A 87 3.85 2.63 4.21
N THR A 88 2.66 2.09 3.95
CA THR A 88 1.94 1.27 4.94
C THR A 88 2.69 -0.02 5.27
N TYR A 89 3.37 -0.62 4.29
CA TYR A 89 4.13 -1.86 4.49
C TYR A 89 5.55 -1.58 5.00
N SER A 90 6.11 -0.41 4.70
CA SER A 90 7.46 -0.04 5.16
C SER A 90 7.50 0.33 6.64
N TYR A 91 6.36 0.66 7.25
CA TYR A 91 6.31 1.04 8.65
C TYR A 91 6.41 -0.20 9.55
N LEU A 92 7.48 -0.28 10.33
CA LEU A 92 7.71 -1.39 11.25
C LEU A 92 6.81 -1.25 12.49
N THR A 93 5.76 -2.06 12.55
CA THR A 93 4.86 -2.17 13.70
C THR A 93 5.27 -3.35 14.60
N PRO A 94 4.85 -3.37 15.89
CA PRO A 94 5.27 -4.40 16.84
C PRO A 94 4.96 -5.85 16.45
N ASP A 95 3.92 -6.07 15.63
CA ASP A 95 3.60 -7.40 15.10
C ASP A 95 4.64 -7.95 14.12
N LEU A 96 5.52 -7.10 13.58
CA LEU A 96 6.62 -7.48 12.68
C LEU A 96 7.98 -7.51 13.38
N TRP A 97 8.04 -7.45 14.71
CA TRP A 97 9.32 -7.46 15.46
C TRP A 97 9.97 -8.84 15.55
N ALA A 98 9.22 -9.91 15.29
CA ALA A 98 9.78 -11.26 15.30
C ALA A 98 10.87 -11.42 14.23
N GLU A 99 11.90 -12.19 14.56
CA GLU A 99 13.01 -12.45 13.64
C GLU A 99 12.51 -13.10 12.35
N THR A 100 12.94 -12.56 11.22
CA THR A 100 12.58 -13.09 9.90
C THR A 100 13.48 -14.28 9.57
N GLN A 101 12.89 -15.44 9.31
CA GLN A 101 13.63 -16.59 8.79
C GLN A 101 13.87 -16.39 7.29
N PHE A 102 15.12 -16.16 6.90
CA PHE A 102 15.48 -15.98 5.50
C PHE A 102 15.48 -17.33 4.77
N THR A 103 14.54 -17.53 3.86
CA THR A 103 14.51 -18.69 2.96
C THR A 103 15.23 -18.36 1.64
N MET A 104 15.62 -19.39 0.89
CA MET A 104 16.16 -19.20 -0.46
C MET A 104 15.19 -18.40 -1.33
N SER A 105 15.73 -17.51 -2.19
CA SER A 105 14.89 -16.78 -3.14
C SER A 105 14.27 -17.75 -4.16
N PRO A 106 13.07 -17.45 -4.70
CA PRO A 106 12.45 -18.32 -5.71
C PRO A 106 13.35 -18.60 -6.91
N TYR A 107 14.15 -17.61 -7.33
CA TYR A 107 15.12 -17.79 -8.42
C TYR A 107 16.18 -18.83 -8.08
N GLN A 108 16.71 -18.83 -6.85
CA GLN A 108 17.67 -19.84 -6.40
C GLN A 108 17.02 -21.22 -6.29
N GLN A 109 15.82 -21.30 -5.72
CA GLN A 109 15.10 -22.57 -5.55
C GLN A 109 14.80 -23.27 -6.89
N TYR A 110 14.46 -22.50 -7.92
CA TYR A 110 14.10 -23.02 -9.25
C TYR A 110 15.21 -22.85 -10.29
N THR A 111 16.48 -22.67 -9.87
CA THR A 111 17.62 -22.46 -10.77
C THR A 111 17.69 -23.52 -11.86
N ASP A 112 17.55 -24.79 -11.47
CA ASP A 112 17.64 -25.93 -12.40
C ASP A 112 16.50 -25.94 -13.42
N PHE A 113 15.31 -25.46 -13.05
CA PHE A 113 14.18 -25.33 -13.98
C PHE A 113 14.40 -24.18 -14.96
N LEU A 114 14.88 -23.03 -14.47
CA LEU A 114 15.12 -21.83 -15.29
C LEU A 114 16.30 -22.00 -16.25
N ALA A 115 17.29 -22.82 -15.90
CA ALA A 115 18.43 -23.12 -16.76
C ALA A 115 18.09 -24.04 -17.94
N LYS A 116 16.94 -24.72 -17.92
CA LYS A 116 16.52 -25.58 -19.03
C LYS A 116 16.26 -24.73 -20.27
N PRO A 117 16.80 -25.12 -21.44
CA PRO A 117 16.51 -24.41 -22.69
C PRO A 117 15.01 -24.47 -22.97
N GLN A 118 14.41 -23.31 -23.23
CA GLN A 118 13.00 -23.26 -23.60
C GLN A 118 12.80 -23.95 -24.95
N GLU A 119 11.96 -24.98 -24.97
CA GLU A 119 11.54 -25.62 -26.20
C GLU A 119 10.75 -24.59 -27.03
N LYS A 120 11.33 -24.14 -28.14
CA LYS A 120 10.65 -23.23 -29.05
C LYS A 120 9.44 -23.97 -29.63
N ARG A 121 8.25 -23.70 -29.09
CA ARG A 121 7.00 -24.08 -29.74
C ARG A 121 7.03 -23.49 -31.15
N ARG A 122 7.23 -24.35 -32.15
CA ARG A 122 7.07 -23.99 -33.56
C ARG A 122 5.60 -23.58 -33.73
N ALA A 123 5.41 -22.35 -34.20
CA ALA A 123 4.11 -21.81 -34.58
C ALA A 123 3.51 -22.61 -35.75
#